data_AF-A0AAN6UCH4-F1
#
_entry.id   AF-A0AAN6UCH4-F1
#
_cell.length_a   1.000
_cell.length_b   1.000
_cell.length_c   1.000
_cell.angle_alpha   90.00
_cell.angle_beta   90.00
_cell.angle_gamma   90.00
#
_symmetry.space_group_name_H-M   'P 1'
#
loop_
_entity.id
_entity.type
_entity.pdbx_description
1 polymer ?
#
loop_
_entity_poly.entity_id
_entity_poly.type
_entity_poly.pdbx_seq_one_letter_code
_entity_poly.pdbx_strand_id
1 'polypeptide(L)'
;MPTGEIQTDAIVRDALAAGKEVFVPYLHRNPAASPGLPARVMDMVRLRDLADYESLKPDKWGIPSIDPATVHARQRVFGGPNAPHSDRALLDLVLMPGVAFDINPGNGVVRRLGHGKGFYDYFLSRHAAKSASLGQQEPPVLLCGLALSEQFLSPSEGAVPVGPLDQPVDGLILGDGEIKGPLAPANKTD
;
A
#
# COMPACT_ATOMS: atom_id res chain seq x y z
N MET A 1 15.27 -6.03 -4.60
CA MET A 1 14.41 -7.13 -4.11
C MET A 1 13.60 -7.75 -5.26
N PRO A 2 14.17 -8.07 -6.43
CA PRO A 2 13.33 -8.40 -7.59
C PRO A 2 12.70 -9.81 -7.58
N THR A 3 13.07 -10.70 -6.65
CA THR A 3 12.68 -12.12 -6.70
C THR A 3 11.79 -12.60 -5.55
N GLY A 4 11.42 -11.72 -4.61
CA GLY A 4 10.67 -12.10 -3.39
C GLY A 4 9.25 -11.54 -3.33
N GLU A 5 8.78 -10.89 -4.39
CA GLU A 5 7.46 -10.26 -4.48
C GLU A 5 6.81 -10.60 -5.83
N ILE A 6 5.48 -10.59 -5.85
CA ILE A 6 4.69 -10.72 -7.09
C ILE A 6 5.03 -9.57 -8.04
N GLN A 7 5.25 -9.87 -9.32
CA GLN A 7 5.47 -8.86 -10.35
C GLN A 7 4.16 -8.12 -10.66
N THR A 8 4.13 -6.81 -10.41
CA THR A 8 2.92 -5.98 -10.56
C THR A 8 2.90 -5.12 -11.83
N ASP A 9 3.92 -5.21 -12.69
CA ASP A 9 4.01 -4.42 -13.94
C ASP A 9 2.76 -4.59 -14.83
N ALA A 10 2.33 -5.82 -15.07
CA ALA A 10 1.13 -6.10 -15.86
C ALA A 10 -0.14 -5.48 -15.24
N ILE A 11 -0.25 -5.47 -13.91
CA ILE A 11 -1.38 -4.88 -13.19
C ILE A 11 -1.39 -3.36 -13.36
N VAL A 12 -0.24 -2.71 -13.24
CA VAL A 12 -0.11 -1.24 -13.44
C VAL A 12 -0.49 -0.85 -14.86
N ARG A 13 0.02 -1.59 -15.85
CA ARG A 13 -0.27 -1.35 -17.28
C ARG A 13 -1.76 -1.51 -17.59
N ASP A 14 -2.37 -2.58 -17.11
CA ASP A 14 -3.80 -2.83 -17.29
C ASP A 14 -4.66 -1.73 -16.63
N ALA A 15 -4.34 -1.37 -15.38
CA ALA A 15 -5.06 -0.32 -14.67
C ALA A 15 -4.99 1.04 -15.39
N LEU A 16 -3.81 1.45 -15.87
CA LEU A 16 -3.65 2.67 -16.66
C LEU A 16 -4.40 2.61 -18.00
N ALA A 17 -4.33 1.47 -18.71
CA ALA A 17 -5.05 1.27 -19.97
C ALA A 17 -6.58 1.30 -19.79
N ALA A 18 -7.07 0.83 -18.65
CA ALA A 18 -8.47 0.89 -18.25
C ALA A 18 -8.91 2.28 -17.75
N GLY A 19 -8.04 3.29 -17.78
CA GLY A 19 -8.34 4.67 -17.38
C GLY A 19 -8.40 4.88 -15.86
N LYS A 20 -7.84 3.96 -15.06
CA LYS A 20 -7.77 4.12 -13.60
C LYS A 20 -6.66 5.08 -13.22
N GLU A 21 -6.85 5.78 -12.09
CA GLU A 21 -5.78 6.56 -11.48
C GLU A 21 -4.86 5.64 -10.69
N VAL A 22 -3.61 5.49 -11.13
CA VAL A 22 -2.63 4.64 -10.45
C VAL A 22 -1.67 5.48 -9.63
N PHE A 23 -1.50 5.11 -8.36
CA PHE A 23 -0.55 5.72 -7.45
C PHE A 23 0.53 4.73 -7.05
N VAL A 24 1.79 5.20 -7.00
CA VAL A 24 2.96 4.39 -6.61
C VAL A 24 3.61 4.93 -5.34
N PRO A 25 4.22 4.06 -4.51
CA PRO A 25 4.83 4.47 -3.27
C PRO A 25 6.03 5.39 -3.50
N TYR A 26 6.14 6.45 -2.70
CA TYR A 26 7.24 7.39 -2.70
C TYR A 26 7.72 7.67 -1.29
N LEU A 27 8.97 7.34 -1.00
CA LEU A 27 9.57 7.50 0.33
C LEU A 27 10.32 8.82 0.45
N HIS A 28 9.87 9.71 1.34
CA HIS A 28 10.50 11.02 1.57
C HIS A 28 10.81 11.27 3.04
N ARG A 29 11.55 12.34 3.34
CA ARG A 29 11.80 12.77 4.72
C ARG A 29 10.48 13.17 5.38
N ASN A 30 10.30 12.78 6.63
CA ASN A 30 9.14 13.20 7.40
C ASN A 30 9.20 14.72 7.65
N PRO A 31 8.24 15.53 7.17
CA PRO A 31 8.22 16.97 7.41
C PRO A 31 8.04 17.31 8.90
N ALA A 32 7.42 16.43 9.67
CA ALA A 32 7.16 16.58 11.11
C ALA A 32 8.13 15.73 11.95
N ALA A 33 9.37 15.52 11.49
CA ALA A 33 10.34 14.67 12.20
C ALA A 33 10.56 15.17 13.65
N SER A 34 10.22 14.32 14.61
CA SER A 34 10.40 14.54 16.05
C SER A 34 10.79 13.22 16.74
N PRO A 35 11.33 13.25 17.97
CA PRO A 35 11.61 12.03 18.73
C PRO A 35 10.34 11.18 18.87
N GLY A 36 10.39 9.93 18.39
CA GLY A 36 9.25 9.00 18.39
C GLY A 36 8.48 8.92 17.06
N LEU A 37 8.72 9.81 16.10
CA LEU A 37 8.17 9.71 14.75
C LEU A 37 9.21 9.16 13.75
N PRO A 38 8.78 8.45 12.70
CA PRO A 38 9.70 7.89 11.73
C PRO A 38 10.38 9.01 10.93
N ALA A 39 11.70 8.92 10.74
CA ALA A 39 12.48 9.93 10.01
C ALA A 39 12.14 9.99 8.51
N ARG A 40 11.65 8.88 7.95
CA ARG A 40 11.12 8.78 6.59
C ARG A 40 9.70 8.29 6.63
N VAL A 41 8.89 8.74 5.68
CA VAL A 41 7.49 8.34 5.53
C VAL A 41 7.22 7.97 4.07
N MET A 42 6.18 7.19 3.86
CA MET A 42 5.66 6.86 2.55
C MET A 42 4.50 7.78 2.18
N ASP A 43 4.45 8.21 0.94
CA ASP A 43 3.26 8.78 0.32
C ASP A 43 2.94 7.97 -0.94
N MET A 44 1.78 8.21 -1.54
CA MET A 44 1.38 7.61 -2.80
C MET A 44 1.28 8.73 -3.85
N VAL A 45 2.04 8.61 -4.92
CA VAL A 45 2.18 9.63 -5.97
C VAL A 45 1.51 9.13 -7.24
N ARG A 46 0.67 9.95 -7.85
CA ARG A 46 -0.04 9.62 -9.08
C ARG A 46 0.92 9.50 -10.26
N LEU A 47 0.77 8.44 -11.05
CA LEU A 47 1.31 8.31 -12.40
C LEU A 47 0.45 9.12 -13.37
N ARG A 48 1.09 9.83 -14.30
CA ARG A 48 0.37 10.65 -15.29
C ARG A 48 -0.27 9.78 -16.36
N ASP A 49 0.49 8.82 -16.87
CA ASP A 49 0.11 7.90 -17.94
C ASP A 49 1.10 6.72 -18.00
N LEU A 50 0.94 5.86 -19.02
CA LEU A 50 1.82 4.73 -19.26
C LEU A 50 3.25 5.15 -19.61
N ALA A 51 3.45 6.21 -20.39
CA ALA A 51 4.77 6.69 -20.77
C ALA A 51 5.55 7.20 -19.55
N ASP A 52 4.85 7.86 -18.62
CA ASP A 52 5.38 8.29 -17.34
C ASP A 52 5.84 7.09 -16.49
N TYR A 53 5.05 6.02 -16.41
CA TYR A 53 5.43 4.78 -15.74
C TYR A 53 6.67 4.12 -16.35
N GLU A 54 6.72 4.00 -17.68
CA GLU A 54 7.84 3.40 -18.41
C GLU A 54 9.13 4.23 -18.32
N SER A 55 9.01 5.54 -18.08
CA SER A 55 10.16 6.43 -17.91
C SER A 55 10.84 6.32 -16.53
N LEU A 56 10.21 5.64 -15.57
CA LEU A 56 10.71 5.55 -14.20
C LEU A 56 12.03 4.77 -14.15
N LYS A 57 12.99 5.32 -13.41
CA LYS A 57 14.28 4.67 -13.20
C LYS A 57 14.23 3.81 -11.93
N PRO A 58 14.82 2.61 -11.95
CA PRO A 58 14.98 1.81 -10.75
C PRO A 58 15.79 2.55 -9.68
N ASP A 59 15.36 2.44 -8.43
CA ASP A 59 16.14 2.92 -7.28
C ASP A 59 17.24 1.91 -6.88
N LYS A 60 17.87 2.14 -5.72
CA LYS A 60 18.94 1.27 -5.18
C LYS A 60 18.47 -0.17 -4.90
N TRP A 61 17.17 -0.43 -4.86
CA TRP A 61 16.57 -1.74 -4.63
C TRP A 61 16.05 -2.38 -5.92
N GLY A 62 16.18 -1.68 -7.05
CA GLY A 62 15.68 -2.10 -8.36
C GLY A 62 14.21 -1.75 -8.59
N ILE A 63 13.60 -0.89 -7.77
CA ILE A 63 12.17 -0.56 -7.85
C ILE A 63 12.00 0.70 -8.72
N PRO A 64 11.21 0.66 -9.81
CA PRO A 64 10.87 1.86 -10.59
C PRO A 64 10.26 2.92 -9.66
N SER A 65 10.93 4.06 -9.52
CA SER A 65 10.61 5.04 -8.48
C SER A 65 10.47 6.46 -9.04
N ILE A 66 9.59 7.26 -8.41
CA ILE A 66 9.43 8.68 -8.74
C ILE A 66 10.72 9.44 -8.44
N ASP A 67 11.21 10.19 -9.43
CA ASP A 67 12.34 11.11 -9.25
C ASP A 67 11.95 12.22 -8.25
N PRO A 68 12.65 12.36 -7.11
CA PRO A 68 12.43 13.44 -6.15
C PRO A 68 12.45 14.84 -6.75
N ALA A 69 13.19 15.06 -7.84
CA ALA A 69 13.22 16.35 -8.53
C ALA A 69 11.89 16.70 -9.20
N THR A 70 11.08 15.70 -9.57
CA THR A 70 9.81 15.90 -10.30
C THR A 70 8.57 15.84 -9.41
N VAL A 71 8.71 15.36 -8.17
CA VAL A 71 7.56 15.05 -7.30
C VAL A 71 6.70 16.27 -6.95
N HIS A 72 7.27 17.47 -6.97
CA HIS A 72 6.56 18.70 -6.64
C HIS A 72 5.45 19.05 -7.66
N ALA A 73 5.56 18.55 -8.89
CA ALA A 73 4.58 18.76 -9.96
C ALA A 73 3.52 17.64 -10.04
N ARG A 74 3.55 16.69 -9.10
CA ARG A 74 2.70 15.50 -9.12
C ARG A 74 1.65 15.55 -8.00
N GLN A 75 0.47 15.01 -8.28
CA GLN A 75 -0.55 14.79 -7.27
C GLN A 75 -0.09 13.72 -6.27
N ARG A 76 -0.30 14.00 -4.99
CA ARG A 76 0.07 13.15 -3.86
C ARG A 76 -1.12 12.91 -2.95
N VAL A 77 -1.21 11.73 -2.33
CA VAL A 77 -2.30 11.46 -1.37
C VAL A 77 -2.24 12.42 -0.18
N PHE A 78 -1.09 12.65 0.46
CA PHE A 78 -1.01 13.60 1.58
C PHE A 78 -0.62 15.03 1.19
N GLY A 79 -0.48 15.30 -0.11
CA GLY A 79 -0.07 16.60 -0.62
C GLY A 79 1.38 16.97 -0.32
N GLY A 80 1.69 18.24 -0.50
CA GLY A 80 2.99 18.85 -0.31
C GLY A 80 2.89 20.35 -0.61
N PRO A 81 3.94 21.15 -0.35
CA PRO A 81 3.88 22.61 -0.45
C PRO A 81 3.37 23.15 -1.80
N ASN A 82 3.44 22.35 -2.87
CA ASN A 82 2.98 22.69 -4.22
C ASN A 82 2.21 21.53 -4.92
N ALA A 83 1.77 20.51 -4.18
CA ALA A 83 1.15 19.34 -4.81
C ALA A 83 -0.26 19.69 -5.34
N PRO A 84 -0.53 19.55 -6.65
CA PRO A 84 -1.83 19.88 -7.21
C PRO A 84 -2.90 18.86 -6.79
N HIS A 85 -4.12 19.34 -6.53
CA HIS A 85 -5.33 18.52 -6.34
C HIS A 85 -5.23 17.43 -5.25
N SER A 86 -4.44 17.66 -4.22
CA SER A 86 -4.23 16.70 -3.13
C SER A 86 -5.33 16.71 -2.07
N ASP A 87 -6.11 17.79 -1.96
CA ASP A 87 -7.07 17.98 -0.86
C ASP A 87 -8.16 16.89 -0.81
N ARG A 88 -8.48 16.29 -1.96
CA ARG A 88 -9.51 15.23 -2.07
C ARG A 88 -8.97 13.87 -2.51
N ALA A 89 -7.66 13.72 -2.68
CA ALA A 89 -7.08 12.45 -3.13
C ALA A 89 -7.21 11.36 -2.07
N LEU A 90 -8.06 10.36 -2.30
CA LEU A 90 -8.17 9.12 -1.54
C LEU A 90 -7.88 7.93 -2.47
N LEU A 91 -7.78 6.73 -1.90
CA LEU A 91 -7.50 5.49 -2.63
C LEU A 91 -8.64 4.53 -2.38
N ASP A 92 -9.12 3.89 -3.45
CA ASP A 92 -10.18 2.88 -3.36
C ASP A 92 -9.61 1.48 -3.06
N LEU A 93 -8.40 1.21 -3.55
CA LEU A 93 -7.69 -0.06 -3.43
C LEU A 93 -6.21 0.19 -3.16
N VAL A 94 -5.63 -0.56 -2.23
CA VAL A 94 -4.18 -0.64 -2.02
C VAL A 94 -3.74 -2.09 -2.14
N LEU A 95 -2.83 -2.34 -3.09
CA LEU A 95 -2.14 -3.62 -3.21
C LEU A 95 -1.01 -3.67 -2.17
N MET A 96 -1.13 -4.58 -1.22
CA MET A 96 -0.31 -4.66 -0.01
C MET A 96 0.82 -5.68 -0.22
N PRO A 97 2.09 -5.26 -0.31
CA PRO A 97 3.21 -6.19 -0.32
C PRO A 97 3.48 -6.71 1.09
N GLY A 98 4.11 -7.88 1.18
CA GLY A 98 4.49 -8.50 2.44
C GLY A 98 5.50 -9.63 2.24
N VAL A 99 6.12 -10.03 3.34
CA VAL A 99 7.06 -11.16 3.43
C VAL A 99 6.33 -12.43 3.83
N ALA A 100 5.33 -12.30 4.70
CA ALA A 100 4.49 -13.42 5.15
C ALA A 100 3.07 -12.95 5.44
N PHE A 101 2.12 -13.86 5.27
CA PHE A 101 0.71 -13.66 5.54
C PHE A 101 0.13 -14.91 6.19
N ASP A 102 -0.88 -14.75 7.02
CA ASP A 102 -1.69 -15.86 7.52
C ASP A 102 -3.12 -15.39 7.81
N ILE A 103 -4.03 -16.34 8.02
CA ILE A 103 -5.40 -16.04 8.46
C ILE A 103 -5.49 -16.27 9.97
N ASN A 104 -5.90 -15.26 10.71
CA ASN A 104 -6.18 -15.42 12.13
C ASN A 104 -7.37 -16.39 12.31
N PRO A 105 -7.19 -17.53 13.02
CA PRO A 105 -8.22 -18.56 13.14
C PRO A 105 -9.44 -18.12 13.96
N GLY A 106 -9.33 -17.09 14.79
CA GLY A 106 -10.40 -16.62 15.66
C GLY A 106 -11.37 -15.66 14.97
N ASN A 107 -10.91 -14.86 14.00
CA ASN A 107 -11.73 -13.82 13.37
C ASN A 107 -11.61 -13.75 11.84
N GLY A 108 -10.81 -14.62 11.20
CA GLY A 108 -10.67 -14.68 9.75
C GLY A 108 -9.88 -13.53 9.11
N VAL A 109 -9.31 -12.62 9.92
CA VAL A 109 -8.56 -11.46 9.43
C VAL A 109 -7.22 -11.90 8.85
N VAL A 110 -6.84 -11.34 7.71
CA VAL A 110 -5.52 -11.56 7.12
C VAL A 110 -4.49 -10.72 7.87
N ARG A 111 -3.52 -11.40 8.49
CA ARG A 111 -2.35 -10.78 9.11
C ARG A 111 -1.22 -10.68 8.09
N ARG A 112 -0.42 -9.60 8.18
CA ARG A 112 0.65 -9.30 7.24
C ARG A 112 1.93 -8.97 7.97
N LEU A 113 3.03 -9.59 7.55
CA LEU A 113 4.37 -9.23 7.95
C LEU A 113 5.05 -8.43 6.83
N GLY A 114 5.43 -7.18 7.09
CA GLY A 114 6.25 -6.39 6.17
C GLY A 114 7.75 -6.57 6.40
N HIS A 115 8.57 -5.80 5.66
CA HIS A 115 10.04 -5.76 5.83
C HIS A 115 10.52 -5.03 7.11
N GLY A 116 9.64 -4.78 8.08
CA GLY A 116 9.99 -4.26 9.41
C GLY A 116 10.11 -2.74 9.57
N LYS A 117 9.89 -1.93 8.53
CA LYS A 117 9.91 -0.45 8.63
C LYS A 117 8.55 0.20 8.92
N GLY A 118 7.45 -0.56 8.85
CA GLY A 118 6.10 -0.06 9.14
C GLY A 118 5.60 1.04 8.18
N PHE A 119 6.17 1.15 6.96
CA PHE A 119 5.78 2.21 6.02
C PHE A 119 4.32 2.15 5.60
N TYR A 120 3.82 0.94 5.32
CA TYR A 120 2.43 0.72 4.94
C TYR A 120 1.49 0.97 6.13
N ASP A 121 1.81 0.44 7.31
CA ASP A 121 0.99 0.61 8.51
C ASP A 121 0.86 2.10 8.90
N TYR A 122 1.96 2.84 8.84
CA TYR A 122 1.98 4.29 9.07
C TYR A 122 1.37 5.12 7.93
N PHE A 123 1.37 4.61 6.69
CA PHE A 123 0.65 5.24 5.58
C PHE A 123 -0.86 5.10 5.76
N LEU A 124 -1.33 3.89 6.08
CA LEU A 124 -2.75 3.58 6.25
C LEU A 124 -3.36 4.33 7.43
N SER A 125 -2.65 4.48 8.56
CA SER A 125 -3.15 5.28 9.68
C SER A 125 -3.36 6.75 9.32
N ARG A 126 -2.44 7.34 8.56
CA ARG A 126 -2.58 8.71 8.04
C ARG A 126 -3.68 8.82 6.98
N HIS A 127 -3.84 7.81 6.13
CA HIS A 127 -4.89 7.75 5.11
C HIS A 127 -6.28 7.71 5.75
N ALA A 128 -6.47 6.85 6.76
CA ALA A 128 -7.71 6.78 7.54
C ALA A 128 -8.04 8.12 8.23
N ALA A 129 -7.05 8.77 8.86
CA ALA A 129 -7.23 10.08 9.48
C ALA A 129 -7.63 11.16 8.46
N LYS A 130 -7.02 11.14 7.27
CA LYS A 130 -7.39 12.05 6.17
C LYS A 130 -8.82 11.79 5.70
N SER A 131 -9.18 10.52 5.46
CA SER A 131 -10.54 10.13 5.03
C SER A 131 -11.60 10.64 6.03
N ALA A 132 -11.36 10.42 7.33
CA ALA A 132 -12.23 10.93 8.39
C ALA A 132 -12.35 12.46 8.38
N SER A 133 -11.25 13.20 8.16
CA SER A 133 -11.28 14.68 8.11
C SER A 133 -12.06 15.25 6.92
N LEU A 134 -12.18 14.49 5.82
CA LEU A 134 -12.93 14.90 4.64
C LEU A 134 -14.43 14.65 4.77
N GLY A 135 -14.88 14.04 5.88
CA GLY A 135 -16.29 13.78 6.16
C GLY A 135 -16.96 12.87 5.12
N GLN A 136 -16.17 12.09 4.37
CA GLN A 136 -16.71 11.25 3.31
C GLN A 136 -17.32 9.97 3.89
N GLN A 137 -18.54 9.65 3.41
CA GLN A 137 -19.20 8.35 3.60
C GLN A 137 -18.76 7.32 2.56
N GLU A 138 -17.64 7.55 1.87
CA GLU A 138 -17.13 6.58 0.90
C GLU A 138 -16.75 5.27 1.58
N PRO A 139 -16.92 4.12 0.89
CA PRO A 139 -16.53 2.84 1.44
C PRO A 139 -15.04 2.87 1.84
N PRO A 140 -14.67 2.22 2.95
CA PRO A 140 -13.27 2.18 3.37
C PRO A 140 -12.39 1.57 2.27
N VAL A 141 -11.17 2.10 2.14
CA VAL A 141 -10.16 1.61 1.20
C VAL A 141 -10.00 0.10 1.33
N LEU A 142 -10.09 -0.62 0.20
CA LEU A 142 -9.88 -2.06 0.16
C LEU A 142 -8.38 -2.36 0.20
N LEU A 143 -7.96 -3.16 1.18
CA LEU A 143 -6.58 -3.61 1.33
C LEU A 143 -6.46 -5.03 0.83
N CYS A 144 -5.77 -5.21 -0.30
CA CYS A 144 -5.60 -6.52 -0.92
C CYS A 144 -4.13 -6.93 -0.92
N GLY A 145 -3.80 -8.00 -0.20
CA GLY A 145 -2.47 -8.60 -0.25
C GLY A 145 -2.24 -9.32 -1.57
N LEU A 146 -1.04 -9.17 -2.14
CA LEU A 146 -0.55 -10.01 -3.22
C LEU A 146 0.65 -10.80 -2.72
N ALA A 147 0.58 -12.13 -2.80
CA ALA A 147 1.59 -13.00 -2.22
C ALA A 147 1.91 -14.19 -3.13
N LEU A 148 3.16 -14.64 -3.08
CA LEU A 148 3.51 -15.99 -3.53
C LEU A 148 2.90 -17.02 -2.58
N SER A 149 2.66 -18.24 -3.05
CA SER A 149 2.08 -19.30 -2.20
C SER A 149 2.99 -19.61 -1.00
N GLU A 150 4.31 -19.50 -1.16
CA GLU A 150 5.31 -19.68 -0.10
C GLU A 150 5.27 -18.58 0.98
N GLN A 151 4.61 -17.45 0.70
CA GLN A 151 4.45 -16.37 1.68
C GLN A 151 3.18 -16.55 2.51
N PHE A 152 2.34 -17.54 2.21
CA PHE A 152 1.17 -17.87 3.01
C PHE A 152 1.49 -18.99 4.01
N LEU A 153 1.45 -18.67 5.30
CA LEU A 153 1.77 -19.61 6.36
C LEU A 153 0.58 -20.53 6.65
N SER A 154 0.81 -21.84 6.59
CA SER A 154 -0.11 -22.82 7.14
C SER A 154 -0.13 -22.76 8.68
N PRO A 155 -1.21 -23.25 9.33
CA PRO A 155 -1.27 -23.31 10.80
C PRO A 155 -0.11 -24.07 11.46
N SER A 156 0.50 -25.02 10.75
CA SER A 156 1.67 -25.77 11.20
C SER A 156 3.00 -25.00 11.11
N GLU A 157 3.09 -24.02 10.21
CA GLU A 157 4.29 -23.18 10.04
C GLU A 157 4.33 -22.02 11.03
N GLY A 158 3.17 -21.67 11.59
CA GLY A 158 3.05 -20.68 12.65
C GLY A 158 2.07 -19.57 12.29
N ALA A 159 2.29 -18.41 12.89
CA ALA A 159 1.42 -17.26 12.80
C ALA A 159 2.25 -16.00 12.66
N VAL A 160 1.81 -15.04 11.86
CA VAL A 160 2.43 -13.73 11.82
C VAL A 160 2.26 -13.06 13.19
N PRO A 161 3.36 -12.66 13.86
CA PRO A 161 3.27 -11.87 15.07
C PRO A 161 2.76 -10.48 14.72
N VAL A 162 1.78 -10.00 15.48
CA VAL A 162 1.16 -8.67 15.27
C VAL A 162 1.26 -7.84 16.54
N GLY A 163 1.50 -6.55 16.36
CA GLY A 163 1.48 -5.53 17.39
C GLY A 163 0.33 -4.53 17.21
N PRO A 164 0.16 -3.59 18.15
CA PRO A 164 -0.99 -2.67 18.15
C PRO A 164 -1.05 -1.69 16.97
N LEU A 165 0.05 -1.51 16.24
CA LEU A 165 0.12 -0.57 15.11
C LEU A 165 -0.07 -1.27 13.76
N ASP A 166 0.00 -2.60 13.72
CA ASP A 166 -0.09 -3.36 12.47
C ASP A 166 -1.50 -3.27 11.90
N GLN A 167 -1.59 -2.95 10.61
CA GLN A 167 -2.86 -2.80 9.93
C GLN A 167 -3.27 -4.13 9.31
N PRO A 168 -4.48 -4.64 9.61
CA PRO A 168 -4.97 -5.86 8.97
C PRO A 168 -5.23 -5.63 7.48
N VAL A 169 -5.18 -6.72 6.71
CA VAL A 169 -5.51 -6.74 5.28
C VAL A 169 -6.90 -7.36 5.12
N ASP A 170 -7.70 -6.85 4.18
CA ASP A 170 -9.08 -7.31 4.00
C ASP A 170 -9.13 -8.69 3.32
N GLY A 171 -8.32 -8.87 2.25
CA GLY A 171 -8.18 -10.15 1.57
C GLY A 171 -6.81 -10.33 0.93
N LEU A 172 -6.50 -11.56 0.51
CA LEU A 172 -5.20 -11.94 -0.01
C LEU A 172 -5.37 -12.78 -1.27
N ILE A 173 -4.61 -12.46 -2.33
CA ILE A 173 -4.56 -13.23 -3.57
C ILE A 173 -3.17 -13.87 -3.68
N LEU A 174 -3.15 -15.18 -3.85
CA LEU A 174 -1.92 -15.96 -4.01
C LEU A 174 -1.49 -16.05 -5.49
N GLY A 175 -0.23 -16.40 -5.73
CA GLY A 175 0.37 -16.48 -7.06
C GLY A 175 -0.27 -17.54 -7.97
N ASP A 176 -0.97 -18.51 -7.41
CA ASP A 176 -1.78 -19.51 -8.11
C ASP A 176 -3.23 -19.06 -8.38
N GLY A 177 -3.59 -17.85 -7.96
CA GLY A 177 -4.92 -17.27 -8.09
C GLY A 177 -5.87 -17.61 -6.94
N GLU A 178 -5.44 -18.36 -5.94
CA GLU A 178 -6.28 -18.64 -4.76
C GLU A 178 -6.55 -17.35 -3.98
N ILE A 179 -7.80 -17.18 -3.52
CA ILE A 179 -8.24 -16.04 -2.73
C ILE A 179 -8.44 -16.49 -1.27
N LYS A 180 -7.78 -15.79 -0.34
CA LYS A 180 -7.86 -16.03 1.11
C LYS A 180 -8.55 -14.83 1.77
N GLY A 181 -9.54 -15.11 2.62
CA GLY A 181 -10.35 -14.09 3.31
C GLY A 181 -11.40 -13.43 2.40
N PRO A 182 -12.25 -12.55 2.94
CA PRO A 182 -13.25 -11.82 2.16
C PRO A 182 -12.59 -10.70 1.35
N LEU A 183 -12.82 -10.63 0.03
CA LEU A 183 -12.49 -9.44 -0.78
C LEU A 183 -13.57 -8.36 -0.62
N ALA A 184 -13.87 -8.01 0.62
CA ALA A 184 -14.75 -6.91 1.00
C ALA A 184 -14.09 -6.22 2.20
N PRO A 185 -14.20 -4.88 2.32
CA PRO A 185 -13.68 -4.22 3.49
C PRO A 185 -14.30 -4.85 4.72
N ALA A 186 -13.48 -5.24 5.71
CA ALA A 186 -14.03 -5.68 6.97
C ALA A 186 -14.96 -4.57 7.49
N ASN A 187 -16.17 -4.90 7.95
CA ASN A 187 -16.96 -3.96 8.73
C ASN A 187 -16.13 -3.61 9.96
N LYS A 188 -15.40 -2.49 9.90
CA LYS A 188 -14.59 -1.96 11.00
C LYS A 188 -15.52 -1.31 12.02
N THR A 189 -16.42 -2.12 12.57
CA THR A 189 -17.26 -1.78 13.71
C THR A 189 -16.98 -2.85 14.74
N ASP A 190 -16.15 -2.48 15.71
CA ASP A 190 -16.35 -2.71 17.15
C ASP A 190 -15.43 -1.74 17.92
#